data_AF-A0AA37PBD0-F1
#
_entry.id   AF-A0AA37PBD0-F1
#
_cell.length_a   1.000
_cell.length_b   1.000
_cell.length_c   1.000
_cell.angle_alpha   90.00
_cell.angle_beta   90.00
_cell.angle_gamma   90.00
#
_symmetry.space_group_name_H-M   'P 1'
#
loop_
_entity.id
_entity.type
_entity.pdbx_description
1 polymer ?
#
loop_
_entity_poly.entity_id
_entity_poly.type
_entity_poly.pdbx_seq_one_letter_code
_entity_poly.pdbx_strand_id
1 'polypeptide(L)'
;MVSSRHIHWAEGGVSNFDAYLPTALVVHISLTKTLLEKHGETIVAYAGSTRHITDLLELTAQGSGRFPTLKLDEVLALPEMRDGEGVMSDYTVAGWRPADALLKRFGGVCWVIEMDHLGVPFCRAYADGLQRGKARCSDFLLGLDEVIGCGKRHTTAGEALATLDQHRVDPADYKCYVDIR
;
A
#
# COMPACT_ATOMS: atom_id res chain seq x y z
N MET A 1 13.03 6.13 -44.03
CA MET A 1 11.86 6.96 -43.68
C MET A 1 10.98 6.11 -42.76
N VAL A 2 11.26 6.14 -41.45
CA VAL A 2 10.49 5.41 -40.44
C VAL A 2 9.95 6.46 -39.49
N SER A 3 8.62 6.57 -39.46
CA SER A 3 7.87 7.52 -38.65
C SER A 3 7.95 7.12 -37.18
N SER A 4 8.68 7.91 -36.39
CA SER A 4 8.66 7.82 -34.93
C SER A 4 7.33 8.32 -34.41
N ARG A 5 6.41 7.41 -34.07
CA ARG A 5 5.21 7.76 -33.30
C ARG A 5 5.65 8.15 -31.89
N HIS A 6 5.66 9.44 -31.62
CA HIS A 6 5.76 9.97 -30.27
C HIS A 6 4.56 9.47 -29.46
N ILE A 7 4.86 8.64 -28.46
CA ILE A 7 3.90 8.35 -27.39
C ILE A 7 3.82 9.62 -26.56
N HIS A 8 2.79 10.42 -26.81
CA HIS A 8 2.41 11.52 -25.93
C HIS A 8 1.95 10.90 -24.61
N TRP A 9 2.82 10.93 -23.60
CA TRP A 9 2.38 10.83 -22.22
C TRP A 9 1.56 12.08 -21.94
N ALA A 10 0.27 11.90 -21.67
CA ALA A 10 -0.60 12.99 -21.28
C ALA A 10 -0.01 13.66 -20.03
N GLU A 11 0.42 14.91 -20.19
CA GLU A 11 0.68 15.84 -19.10
C GLU A 11 -0.64 16.09 -18.35
N GLY A 12 -0.92 15.21 -17.39
CA GLY A 12 -2.06 15.31 -16.49
C GLY A 12 -1.58 14.94 -15.10
N GLY A 13 -1.15 15.94 -14.34
CA GLY A 13 -0.73 15.76 -12.96
C GLY A 13 -1.86 15.19 -12.11
N VAL A 14 -1.81 13.88 -11.83
CA VAL A 14 -2.66 13.28 -10.80
C VAL A 14 -1.96 13.46 -9.47
N SER A 15 -2.18 14.63 -8.87
CA SER A 15 -1.64 15.03 -7.57
C SER A 15 -2.25 14.25 -6.39
N ASN A 16 -3.24 13.40 -6.62
CA ASN A 16 -4.05 12.82 -5.57
C ASN A 16 -3.72 11.33 -5.31
N PHE A 17 -2.84 11.08 -4.34
CA PHE A 17 -2.55 9.74 -3.81
C PHE A 17 -3.84 8.98 -3.43
N ASP A 18 -4.85 9.71 -2.96
CA ASP A 18 -6.15 9.19 -2.58
C ASP A 18 -6.93 8.56 -3.76
N ALA A 19 -6.59 8.91 -5.01
CA ALA A 19 -7.18 8.32 -6.21
C ALA A 19 -6.50 6.99 -6.62
N TYR A 20 -5.31 6.68 -6.09
CA TYR A 20 -4.58 5.45 -6.40
C TYR A 20 -5.07 4.24 -5.59
N LEU A 21 -5.46 4.44 -4.32
CA LEU A 21 -5.96 3.36 -3.46
C LEU A 21 -7.17 2.64 -4.07
N PRO A 22 -8.19 3.36 -4.60
CA PRO A 22 -9.32 2.74 -5.27
C PRO A 22 -8.92 1.95 -6.53
N THR A 23 -7.91 2.41 -7.28
CA THR A 23 -7.53 1.77 -8.55
C THR A 23 -6.82 0.43 -8.33
N ALA A 24 -5.89 0.36 -7.37
CA ALA A 24 -5.21 -0.89 -7.03
C ALA A 24 -6.22 -1.95 -6.54
N LEU A 25 -7.22 -1.49 -5.78
CA LEU A 25 -8.30 -2.31 -5.28
C LEU A 25 -9.21 -2.84 -6.40
N VAL A 26 -9.57 -2.01 -7.39
CA VAL A 26 -10.44 -2.44 -8.50
C VAL A 26 -9.89 -3.65 -9.24
N VAL A 27 -8.58 -3.71 -9.49
CA VAL A 27 -7.95 -4.86 -10.14
C VAL A 27 -8.06 -6.10 -9.24
N HIS A 28 -7.74 -5.97 -7.95
CA HIS A 28 -7.87 -7.07 -6.99
C HIS A 28 -9.29 -7.61 -6.92
N ILE A 29 -10.29 -6.74 -6.79
CA ILE A 29 -11.71 -7.14 -6.72
C ILE A 29 -12.18 -7.80 -8.02
N SER A 30 -11.77 -7.26 -9.17
CA SER A 30 -12.13 -7.84 -10.47
C SER A 30 -11.52 -9.23 -10.68
N LEU A 31 -10.26 -9.40 -10.28
CA LEU A 31 -9.57 -10.70 -10.33
C LEU A 31 -10.23 -11.69 -9.37
N THR A 32 -10.46 -11.28 -8.13
CA THR A 32 -11.13 -12.10 -7.10
C THR A 32 -12.50 -12.57 -7.57
N LYS A 33 -13.31 -11.68 -8.16
CA LYS A 33 -14.61 -12.04 -8.73
C LYS A 33 -14.48 -13.06 -9.87
N THR A 34 -13.54 -12.83 -10.80
CA THR A 34 -13.30 -13.75 -11.93
C THR A 34 -12.84 -15.13 -11.45
N LEU A 35 -11.96 -15.18 -10.44
CA LEU A 35 -11.47 -16.42 -9.86
C LEU A 35 -12.59 -17.18 -9.14
N LEU A 36 -13.44 -16.49 -8.39
CA LEU A 36 -14.62 -17.10 -7.77
C LEU A 36 -15.57 -17.68 -8.81
N GLU A 37 -15.89 -16.92 -9.85
CA GLU A 37 -16.81 -17.34 -10.92
C GLU A 37 -16.30 -18.54 -11.71
N LYS A 38 -15.00 -18.60 -12.01
CA LYS A 38 -14.40 -19.65 -12.85
C LYS A 38 -13.86 -20.85 -12.09
N HIS A 39 -13.47 -20.66 -10.83
CA HIS A 39 -12.72 -21.65 -10.06
C HIS A 39 -13.25 -21.84 -8.63
N GLY A 40 -14.50 -21.45 -8.35
CA GLY A 40 -15.11 -21.57 -7.02
C GLY A 40 -15.05 -22.98 -6.42
N GLU A 41 -15.32 -24.02 -7.20
CA GLU A 41 -15.22 -25.42 -6.72
C GLU A 41 -13.79 -25.80 -6.30
N THR A 42 -12.80 -25.41 -7.11
CA THR A 42 -11.39 -25.60 -6.78
C THR A 42 -11.02 -24.86 -5.50
N ILE A 43 -11.49 -23.62 -5.34
CA ILE A 43 -11.25 -22.83 -4.12
C ILE A 43 -11.84 -23.54 -2.90
N VAL A 44 -13.08 -24.06 -2.98
CA VAL A 44 -13.68 -24.84 -1.88
C VAL A 44 -12.86 -26.10 -1.58
N ALA A 45 -12.36 -26.80 -2.60
CA ALA A 45 -11.57 -28.02 -2.41
C ALA A 45 -10.26 -27.79 -1.63
N TYR A 46 -9.62 -26.63 -1.78
CA TYR A 46 -8.37 -26.31 -1.08
C TYR A 46 -8.56 -25.48 0.20
N ALA A 47 -9.46 -24.49 0.18
CA ALA A 47 -9.67 -23.55 1.28
C ALA A 47 -10.86 -23.93 2.19
N GLY A 48 -11.63 -24.96 1.85
CA GLY A 48 -12.80 -25.43 2.58
C GLY A 48 -14.05 -24.56 2.43
N SER A 49 -13.93 -23.32 1.94
CA SER A 49 -15.06 -22.43 1.65
C SER A 49 -14.65 -21.30 0.70
N THR A 50 -15.64 -20.62 0.11
CA THR A 50 -15.45 -19.35 -0.62
C THR A 50 -15.83 -18.12 0.22
N ARG A 51 -16.16 -18.33 1.50
CA ARG A 51 -16.72 -17.28 2.36
C ARG A 51 -15.80 -16.06 2.49
N HIS A 52 -14.51 -16.27 2.66
CA HIS A 52 -13.52 -15.19 2.72
C HIS A 52 -13.52 -14.29 1.47
N ILE A 53 -13.84 -14.85 0.30
CA ILE A 53 -13.97 -14.08 -0.94
C ILE A 53 -15.33 -13.40 -1.01
N THR A 54 -16.42 -14.11 -0.73
CA THR A 54 -17.77 -13.54 -0.81
C THR A 54 -17.96 -12.41 0.18
N ASP A 55 -17.45 -12.56 1.41
CA ASP A 55 -17.52 -11.52 2.45
C ASP A 55 -16.75 -10.26 2.00
N LEU A 56 -15.58 -10.41 1.36
CA LEU A 56 -14.85 -9.28 0.76
C LEU A 56 -15.66 -8.58 -0.34
N LEU A 57 -16.24 -9.35 -1.26
CA LEU A 57 -17.04 -8.80 -2.35
C LEU A 57 -18.28 -8.07 -1.82
N GLU A 58 -18.91 -8.60 -0.77
CA GLU A 58 -20.02 -7.95 -0.08
C GLU A 58 -19.59 -6.65 0.59
N LEU A 59 -18.45 -6.63 1.30
CA LEU A 59 -17.90 -5.41 1.90
C LEU A 59 -17.64 -4.32 0.86
N THR A 60 -17.16 -4.69 -0.33
CA THR A 60 -16.99 -3.73 -1.44
C THR A 60 -18.30 -3.22 -2.02
N ALA A 61 -19.35 -4.05 -2.03
CA ALA A 61 -20.65 -3.71 -2.60
C ALA A 61 -21.52 -2.89 -1.63
N GLN A 62 -21.36 -3.09 -0.31
CA GLN A 62 -22.11 -2.40 0.74
C GLN A 62 -21.54 -1.02 1.08
N GLY A 63 -20.22 -0.84 0.94
CA GLY A 63 -19.57 0.45 1.14
C GLY A 63 -19.71 1.37 -0.08
N SER A 64 -19.43 2.65 0.11
CA SER A 64 -19.16 3.60 -1.00
C SER A 64 -17.85 3.28 -1.77
N GLY A 65 -17.40 2.02 -1.75
CA GLY A 65 -16.08 1.58 -2.19
C GLY A 65 -14.93 2.03 -1.29
N ARG A 66 -15.21 2.49 -0.06
CA ARG A 66 -14.21 3.00 0.89
C ARG A 66 -14.07 2.06 2.09
N PHE A 67 -12.86 1.54 2.28
CA PHE A 67 -12.51 0.76 3.47
C PHE A 67 -12.01 1.66 4.60
N PRO A 68 -12.08 1.20 5.87
CA PRO A 68 -11.44 1.87 6.99
C PRO A 68 -10.00 2.23 6.64
N THR A 69 -9.60 3.47 6.89
CA THR A 69 -8.26 3.98 6.55
C THR A 69 -7.72 4.70 7.77
N LEU A 70 -6.53 4.30 8.22
CA LEU A 70 -5.88 4.88 9.40
C LEU A 70 -4.46 5.29 9.06
N LYS A 71 -3.99 6.39 9.65
CA LYS A 71 -2.56 6.73 9.66
C LYS A 71 -1.82 5.79 10.62
N LEU A 72 -0.54 5.53 10.36
CA LEU A 72 0.26 4.70 11.25
C LEU A 72 0.24 5.23 12.71
N ASP A 73 0.28 6.55 12.90
CA ASP A 73 0.22 7.13 14.26
C ASP A 73 -1.12 6.85 14.96
N GLU A 74 -2.22 6.82 14.21
CA GLU A 74 -3.53 6.46 14.75
C GLU A 74 -3.58 4.99 15.15
N VAL A 75 -2.96 4.11 14.33
CA VAL A 75 -2.79 2.70 14.64
C VAL A 75 -1.98 2.52 15.93
N LEU A 76 -0.80 3.14 16.03
CA LEU A 76 0.08 3.03 17.19
C LEU A 76 -0.54 3.60 18.47
N ALA A 77 -1.49 4.53 18.34
CA ALA A 77 -2.22 5.08 19.49
C ALA A 77 -3.30 4.14 20.05
N LEU A 78 -3.72 3.11 19.29
CA LEU A 78 -4.75 2.16 19.69
C LEU A 78 -4.34 1.38 20.95
N PRO A 79 -5.26 1.13 21.89
CA PRO A 79 -5.00 0.31 23.07
C PRO A 79 -4.38 -1.06 22.74
N GLU A 80 -4.85 -1.69 21.67
CA GLU A 80 -4.41 -2.98 21.18
C GLU A 80 -2.92 -3.00 20.78
N MET A 81 -2.31 -1.84 20.54
CA MET A 81 -0.90 -1.69 20.16
C MET A 81 0.01 -1.34 21.34
N ARG A 82 -0.54 -0.97 22.50
CA ARG A 82 0.21 -0.46 23.66
C ARG A 82 0.87 -1.55 24.51
N ASP A 83 0.39 -2.79 24.43
CA ASP A 83 0.87 -3.92 25.24
C ASP A 83 2.16 -4.59 24.70
N GLY A 84 2.87 -3.92 23.78
CA GLY A 84 4.21 -4.32 23.34
C GLY A 84 4.26 -5.23 22.10
N GLU A 85 3.13 -5.55 21.47
CA GLU A 85 3.08 -6.32 20.21
C GLU A 85 3.22 -5.46 18.93
N GLY A 86 3.79 -4.26 19.04
CA GLY A 86 3.82 -3.28 17.95
C GLY A 86 5.06 -2.39 17.92
N VAL A 87 6.21 -2.90 18.35
CA VAL A 87 7.47 -2.14 18.25
C VAL A 87 7.93 -2.08 16.79
N MET A 88 8.31 -0.88 16.35
CA MET A 88 8.88 -0.54 15.04
C MET A 88 10.10 -1.41 14.62
N SER A 89 10.68 -2.20 15.53
CA SER A 89 11.74 -3.15 15.19
C SER A 89 11.29 -4.28 14.26
N ASP A 90 9.98 -4.54 14.18
CA ASP A 90 9.44 -5.69 13.45
C ASP A 90 9.00 -5.37 12.01
N TYR A 91 9.22 -4.15 11.49
CA TYR A 91 8.98 -3.78 10.08
C TYR A 91 9.93 -4.46 9.07
N THR A 92 10.73 -5.43 9.51
CA THR A 92 11.72 -6.10 8.68
C THR A 92 11.22 -7.48 8.26
N VAL A 93 10.67 -7.56 7.04
CA VAL A 93 10.59 -8.78 6.21
C VAL A 93 9.68 -9.92 6.72
N ALA A 94 9.20 -9.89 7.97
CA ALA A 94 8.55 -11.03 8.65
C ALA A 94 7.09 -10.80 9.10
N GLY A 95 6.36 -9.92 8.40
CA GLY A 95 4.91 -9.75 8.59
C GLY A 95 4.54 -8.64 9.57
N TRP A 96 3.37 -8.04 9.35
CA TRP A 96 2.88 -6.90 10.11
C TRP A 96 2.07 -7.41 11.32
N ARG A 97 2.73 -7.68 12.45
CA ARG A 97 2.08 -8.21 13.68
C ARG A 97 0.79 -7.47 14.13
N PRO A 98 0.70 -6.12 14.04
CA PRO A 98 -0.55 -5.39 14.24
C PRO A 98 -1.73 -5.79 13.36
N ALA A 99 -1.49 -6.43 12.21
CA ALA A 99 -2.51 -6.72 11.20
C ALA A 99 -3.67 -7.52 11.80
N ASP A 100 -3.40 -8.56 12.57
CA ASP A 100 -4.44 -9.39 13.19
C ASP A 100 -5.39 -8.58 14.10
N ALA A 101 -4.84 -7.69 14.93
CA ALA A 101 -5.64 -6.86 15.84
C ALA A 101 -6.45 -5.82 15.07
N LEU A 102 -5.86 -5.20 14.04
CA LEU A 102 -6.56 -4.26 13.16
C LEU A 102 -7.66 -4.95 12.36
N LEU A 103 -7.39 -6.12 11.79
CA LEU A 103 -8.33 -6.91 11.01
C LEU A 103 -9.50 -7.35 11.87
N LYS A 104 -9.26 -7.83 13.10
CA LYS A 104 -10.33 -8.13 14.06
C LYS A 104 -11.20 -6.89 14.36
N ARG A 105 -10.56 -5.73 14.52
CA ARG A 105 -11.26 -4.46 14.84
C ARG A 105 -12.09 -3.94 13.67
N PHE A 106 -11.60 -4.05 12.45
CA PHE A 106 -12.19 -3.44 11.25
C PHE A 106 -12.94 -4.42 10.34
N GLY A 107 -13.25 -5.62 10.83
CA GLY A 107 -14.08 -6.59 10.09
C GLY A 107 -13.34 -7.28 8.95
N GLY A 108 -12.03 -7.49 9.11
CA GLY A 108 -11.20 -8.25 8.19
C GLY A 108 -10.59 -7.44 7.05
N VAL A 109 -10.73 -6.11 7.05
CA VAL A 109 -10.16 -5.25 6.01
C VAL A 109 -9.89 -3.82 6.49
N CYS A 110 -8.72 -3.26 6.17
CA CYS A 110 -8.45 -1.84 6.32
C CYS A 110 -7.22 -1.39 5.50
N TRP A 111 -7.08 -0.08 5.32
CA TRP A 111 -5.85 0.56 4.87
C TRP A 111 -5.11 1.15 6.07
N VAL A 112 -3.79 1.04 6.04
CA VAL A 112 -2.92 1.89 6.87
C VAL A 112 -2.02 2.71 5.97
N ILE A 113 -1.94 4.00 6.26
CA ILE A 113 -1.26 5.00 5.44
C ILE A 113 -0.23 5.74 6.28
N GLU A 114 0.64 6.49 5.60
CA GLU A 114 1.61 7.38 6.26
C GLU A 114 2.54 6.61 7.20
N MET A 115 3.17 5.55 6.70
CA MET A 115 4.19 4.80 7.42
C MET A 115 5.40 5.69 7.73
N ASP A 116 6.17 5.33 8.76
CA ASP A 116 7.45 5.98 9.03
C ASP A 116 8.38 5.84 7.82
N HIS A 117 9.01 6.94 7.41
CA HIS A 117 9.78 6.98 6.16
C HIS A 117 10.97 6.03 6.18
N LEU A 118 11.62 5.87 7.34
CA LEU A 118 12.71 4.91 7.54
C LEU A 118 12.23 3.45 7.63
N GLY A 119 10.93 3.22 7.82
CA GLY A 119 10.33 1.88 7.83
C GLY A 119 9.96 1.35 6.45
N VAL A 120 10.12 2.15 5.39
CA VAL A 120 9.76 1.79 4.01
C VAL A 120 10.92 2.04 3.05
N PRO A 121 10.92 1.48 1.81
CA PRO A 121 11.98 1.75 0.86
C PRO A 121 12.17 3.25 0.56
N PHE A 122 13.42 3.71 0.43
CA PHE A 122 13.79 5.12 0.21
C PHE A 122 13.03 5.80 -0.94
N CYS A 123 12.60 5.03 -1.95
CA CYS A 123 11.91 5.53 -3.13
C CYS A 123 10.44 5.93 -2.90
N ARG A 124 9.98 6.02 -1.64
CA ARG A 124 8.68 6.57 -1.28
C ARG A 124 8.79 8.08 -1.04
N ALA A 125 7.89 8.86 -1.64
CA ALA A 125 7.79 10.31 -1.41
C ALA A 125 7.36 10.60 0.03
N TYR A 126 7.69 11.79 0.55
CA TYR A 126 7.23 12.23 1.87
C TYR A 126 5.73 12.54 1.86
N ALA A 127 5.04 12.22 2.95
CA ALA A 127 3.64 12.58 3.16
C ALA A 127 3.48 14.01 3.74
N ASP A 128 4.45 14.44 4.55
CA ASP A 128 4.39 15.62 5.42
C ASP A 128 5.31 16.78 4.97
N GLY A 129 5.84 16.71 3.74
CA GLY A 129 6.68 17.77 3.17
C GLY A 129 7.97 18.00 3.96
N LEU A 130 7.98 19.02 4.83
CA LEU A 130 9.17 19.50 5.53
C LEU A 130 9.60 18.64 6.72
N GLN A 131 8.68 17.89 7.35
CA GLN A 131 9.00 17.08 8.53
C GLN A 131 9.71 15.77 8.17
N ARG A 132 9.57 15.30 6.92
CA ARG A 132 10.27 14.13 6.33
C ARG A 132 10.19 12.85 7.17
N GLY A 133 9.21 12.78 8.08
CA GLY A 133 9.05 11.68 9.02
C GLY A 133 8.18 10.58 8.45
N LYS A 134 7.20 10.94 7.62
CA LYS A 134 6.21 10.01 7.07
C LYS A 134 6.36 9.83 5.56
N ALA A 135 6.10 8.61 5.08
CA ALA A 135 6.06 8.27 3.68
C ALA A 135 4.63 8.27 3.12
N ARG A 136 4.45 8.83 1.93
CA ARG A 136 3.18 8.82 1.18
C ARG A 136 2.95 7.45 0.55
N CYS A 137 2.63 6.50 1.41
CA CYS A 137 2.43 5.09 1.12
C CYS A 137 1.24 4.54 1.92
N SER A 138 0.83 3.33 1.55
CA SER A 138 -0.34 2.67 2.08
C SER A 138 -0.22 1.16 1.94
N ASP A 139 -0.63 0.45 2.97
CA ASP A 139 -0.71 -1.00 3.00
C ASP A 139 -2.17 -1.41 3.18
N PHE A 140 -2.65 -2.30 2.31
CA PHE A 140 -3.99 -2.87 2.38
C PHE A 140 -3.93 -4.18 3.13
N LEU A 141 -4.59 -4.21 4.29
CA LEU A 141 -4.77 -5.41 5.08
C LEU A 141 -6.03 -6.14 4.66
N LEU A 142 -5.89 -7.44 4.45
CA LEU A 142 -7.00 -8.33 4.16
C LEU A 142 -6.75 -9.72 4.76
N GLY A 143 -7.67 -10.17 5.61
CA GLY A 143 -7.66 -11.53 6.14
C GLY A 143 -6.60 -11.76 7.21
N LEU A 144 -5.35 -12.02 6.82
CA LEU A 144 -4.24 -12.37 7.73
C LEU A 144 -3.12 -11.32 7.77
N ASP A 145 -2.86 -10.62 6.66
CA ASP A 145 -1.75 -9.66 6.58
C ASP A 145 -1.95 -8.68 5.41
N GLU A 146 -0.90 -7.92 5.08
CA GLU A 146 -0.80 -7.08 3.89
C GLU A 146 -0.93 -7.90 2.60
N VAL A 147 -1.80 -7.42 1.71
CA VAL A 147 -1.96 -7.98 0.36
C VAL A 147 -1.61 -6.97 -0.74
N ILE A 148 -1.62 -5.66 -0.44
CA ILE A 148 -1.27 -4.61 -1.40
C ILE A 148 -0.46 -3.50 -0.71
N GLY A 149 0.79 -3.32 -1.13
CA GLY A 149 1.62 -2.17 -0.75
C GLY A 149 1.73 -1.14 -1.88
N CYS A 150 1.26 0.08 -1.63
CA CYS A 150 1.24 1.19 -2.59
C CYS A 150 2.00 2.41 -2.05
N GLY A 151 2.49 3.27 -2.94
CA GLY A 151 3.16 4.49 -2.49
C GLY A 151 3.65 5.37 -3.61
N LYS A 152 3.51 6.68 -3.40
CA LYS A 152 3.95 7.71 -4.34
C LYS A 152 5.47 7.70 -4.46
N ARG A 153 5.98 7.83 -5.68
CA ARG A 153 7.42 7.99 -5.96
C ARG A 153 7.79 9.47 -5.96
N HIS A 154 9.08 9.74 -5.79
CA HIS A 154 9.65 11.08 -5.94
C HIS A 154 9.33 11.67 -7.31
N THR A 155 9.04 12.97 -7.33
CA THR A 155 8.75 13.71 -8.55
C THR A 155 9.95 14.48 -9.07
N THR A 156 10.98 14.67 -8.24
CA THR A 156 12.21 15.37 -8.61
C THR A 156 13.45 14.62 -8.15
N ALA A 157 14.57 14.83 -8.85
CA ALA A 157 15.88 14.30 -8.44
C ALA A 157 16.30 14.77 -7.04
N GLY A 158 15.99 16.01 -6.66
CA GLY A 158 16.30 16.56 -5.34
C GLY A 158 15.59 15.82 -4.20
N GLU A 159 14.32 15.44 -4.38
CA GLU A 159 13.59 14.59 -3.43
C GLU A 159 14.22 13.21 -3.30
N ALA A 160 14.60 12.60 -4.44
CA ALA A 160 15.23 11.29 -4.46
C ALA A 160 16.58 11.28 -3.73
N LEU A 161 17.44 12.27 -4.00
CA LEU A 161 18.74 12.42 -3.34
C LEU A 161 18.58 12.64 -1.83
N ALA A 162 17.60 13.45 -1.41
CA ALA A 162 17.32 13.66 0.01
C ALA A 162 16.90 12.37 0.72
N THR A 163 16.11 11.50 0.09
CA THR A 163 15.76 10.21 0.70
C THR A 163 16.91 9.21 0.71
N LEU A 164 17.76 9.20 -0.33
CA LEU A 164 18.94 8.34 -0.36
C LEU A 164 19.87 8.69 0.80
N ASP A 165 20.09 9.98 1.04
CA ASP A 165 20.86 10.46 2.19
C ASP A 165 20.22 10.05 3.54
N GLN A 166 18.91 10.27 3.72
CA GLN A 166 18.18 9.88 4.93
C GLN A 166 18.28 8.36 5.22
N HIS A 167 18.23 7.54 4.18
CA HIS A 167 18.36 6.07 4.27
C HIS A 167 19.81 5.58 4.28
N ARG A 168 20.80 6.49 4.17
CA ARG A 168 22.24 6.19 4.09
C ARG A 168 22.59 5.26 2.92
N VAL A 169 21.95 5.48 1.79
CA VAL A 169 22.18 4.75 0.53
C VAL A 169 23.05 5.59 -0.39
N ASP A 170 24.08 5.00 -1.00
CA ASP A 170 24.94 5.70 -1.94
C ASP A 170 24.16 6.12 -3.20
N PRO A 171 24.10 7.42 -3.54
CA PRO A 171 23.44 7.88 -4.75
C PRO A 171 24.03 7.31 -6.04
N ALA A 172 25.30 6.90 -6.04
CA ALA A 172 25.93 6.29 -7.21
C ALA A 172 25.24 5.00 -7.64
N ASP A 173 24.79 4.18 -6.69
CA ASP A 173 24.09 2.92 -6.94
C ASP A 173 22.71 3.12 -7.60
N TYR A 174 22.13 4.31 -7.39
CA TYR A 174 20.78 4.66 -7.87
C TYR A 174 20.79 5.80 -8.89
N LYS A 175 21.92 6.05 -9.55
CA LYS A 175 22.04 7.12 -10.55
C LYS A 175 20.93 7.04 -11.61
N CYS A 176 20.66 5.84 -12.14
CA CYS A 176 19.61 5.66 -13.14
C CYS A 176 18.21 6.03 -12.63
N TYR A 177 17.94 5.81 -11.33
CA TYR A 177 16.67 6.17 -10.71
C TYR A 177 16.57 7.68 -10.50
N VAL A 178 17.68 8.35 -10.14
CA VAL A 178 17.74 9.81 -9.96
C VAL A 178 17.61 10.52 -11.31
N ASP A 179 18.27 10.01 -12.36
CA ASP A 179 18.26 10.62 -13.69
C ASP A 179 16.87 10.66 -14.36
N ILE A 180 15.95 9.75 -13.98
CA ILE A 180 14.59 9.69 -14.54
C ILE A 180 13.56 10.50 -13.72
N ARG A 181 14.01 11.35 -12.79
CA ARG A 181 13.17 12.23 -11.97
C ARG A 181 13.37 13.69 -12.36
#